data_AF-A0AA43V3B7-F1
#
_entry.id   AF-A0AA43V3B7-F1
#
_cell.length_a   1.000
_cell.length_b   1.000
_cell.length_c   1.000
_cell.angle_alpha   90.00
_cell.angle_beta   90.00
_cell.angle_gamma   90.00
#
_symmetry.space_group_name_H-M   'P 1'
#
loop_
_entity.id
_entity.type
_entity.pdbx_description
1 polymer ?
#
loop_
_entity_poly.entity_id
_entity_poly.type
_entity_poly.pdbx_seq_one_letter_code
_entity_poly.pdbx_strand_id
1 'polypeptide(L)' 'ELMSLLKQILKNEVATISWVTTDQLAVRHILFDKQTWPFKQILLPLLYQRDSGGGSMPSGLTTVPNPMVTYD' A
#
# COMPACT_ATOMS: atom_id res chain seq x y z
N GLU A 1 1.63 19.49 3.04
CA GLU A 1 0.31 19.77 3.64
C GLU A 1 -0.69 18.63 3.42
N LEU A 2 -1.11 18.31 2.18
CA LEU A 2 -2.08 17.21 1.95
C LEU A 2 -1.63 15.85 2.52
N MET A 3 -0.40 15.43 2.24
CA MET A 3 0.09 14.11 2.68
C MET A 3 0.27 14.02 4.20
N SER A 4 0.66 15.12 4.83
CA SER A 4 0.70 15.27 6.30
C SER A 4 -0.69 15.10 6.90
N LEU A 5 -1.70 15.80 6.35
CA LEU A 5 -3.09 15.66 6.79
C LEU A 5 -3.60 14.22 6.62
N LEU A 6 -3.31 13.59 5.47
CA LEU A 6 -3.66 12.19 5.23
C LEU A 6 -3.01 11.25 6.25
N LYS A 7 -1.73 11.45 6.57
CA LYS A 7 -1.02 10.66 7.59
C LYS A 7 -1.66 10.84 8.97
N GLN A 8 -2.02 12.06 9.35
CA GLN A 8 -2.67 12.35 10.62
C GLN A 8 -4.04 11.67 10.72
N ILE A 9 -4.89 11.82 9.71
CA ILE A 9 -6.21 11.17 9.66
C ILE A 9 -6.05 9.65 9.74
N LEU A 10 -5.17 9.08 8.91
CA LEU A 10 -4.93 7.64 8.89
C LEU A 10 -4.43 7.11 10.25
N LYS A 11 -3.53 7.83 10.92
CA LYS A 11 -3.07 7.47 12.27
C LYS A 11 -4.22 7.46 13.28
N ASN A 12 -5.12 8.45 13.21
CA ASN A 12 -6.26 8.56 14.10
C ASN A 12 -7.25 7.41 13.88
N GLU A 13 -7.63 7.14 12.63
CA GLU A 13 -8.57 6.06 12.31
C GLU A 13 -7.99 4.67 12.60
N VAL A 14 -6.69 4.46 12.37
CA VAL A 14 -6.04 3.19 12.76
C VAL A 14 -6.05 3.00 14.27
N ALA A 15 -6.06 4.08 15.06
CA ALA A 15 -6.11 4.01 16.52
C ALA A 15 -7.53 3.74 17.07
N THR A 16 -8.60 4.02 16.30
CA THR A 16 -9.99 3.81 16.74
C THR A 16 -10.49 2.39 16.50
N ILE A 17 -9.81 1.61 15.66
CA ILE A 17 -10.17 0.22 15.36
C ILE A 17 -9.94 -0.67 16.60
N SER A 18 -10.91 -1.54 16.90
CA SER A 18 -10.79 -2.57 17.92
C SER A 18 -9.98 -3.75 17.37
N TRP A 19 -8.70 -3.80 17.73
CA TRP A 19 -7.75 -4.79 17.22
C TRP A 19 -7.64 -6.01 18.14
N VAL A 20 -7.35 -7.17 17.55
CA VAL A 20 -6.56 -8.19 18.24
C VAL A 20 -5.13 -7.65 18.33
N THR A 21 -4.53 -7.61 19.51
CA THR A 21 -3.31 -6.80 19.79
C THR A 21 -2.15 -7.02 18.80
N THR A 22 -1.98 -8.25 18.31
CA THR A 22 -0.96 -8.60 17.31
C THR A 22 -1.17 -7.94 15.95
N ASP A 23 -2.43 -7.76 15.54
CA ASP A 23 -2.78 -7.21 14.23
C ASP A 23 -2.56 -5.71 14.19
N GLN A 24 -2.78 -5.02 15.32
CA GLN A 24 -2.51 -3.59 15.44
C GLN A 24 -1.04 -3.27 15.14
N LEU A 25 -0.12 -4.03 15.74
CA LEU A 25 1.32 -3.81 15.56
C LEU A 25 1.73 -4.08 14.12
N ALA A 26 1.23 -5.18 13.53
CA ALA A 26 1.52 -5.52 12.14
C ALA A 26 1.02 -4.45 11.16
N VAL A 27 -0.22 -3.97 11.32
CA VAL A 27 -0.81 -2.94 10.47
C VAL A 27 -0.06 -1.62 10.62
N ARG A 28 0.23 -1.18 11.85
CA ARG A 28 1.00 0.05 12.09
C ARG A 28 2.39 -0.03 11.46
N HIS A 29 3.05 -1.18 11.59
CA HIS A 29 4.36 -1.40 11.00
C HIS A 29 4.32 -1.29 9.46
N ILE A 30 3.31 -1.89 8.81
CA ILE A 30 3.14 -1.82 7.36
C ILE A 30 2.83 -0.40 6.90
N LEU A 31 1.92 0.30 7.59
CA LEU A 31 1.45 1.62 7.18
C LEU A 31 2.49 2.71 7.44
N PHE A 32 3.19 2.68 8.58
CA PHE A 32 3.96 3.83 9.04
C PHE A 32 5.47 3.61 9.15
N ASP A 33 5.95 2.36 9.25
CA ASP A 33 7.37 2.09 9.50
C ASP A 33 8.09 1.48 8.29
N LYS A 34 7.39 0.65 7.49
CA LYS A 34 7.96 0.06 6.28
C LYS A 34 8.35 1.15 5.29
N GLN A 35 9.59 1.09 4.80
CA GLN A 35 10.13 2.03 3.83
C GLN A 35 9.39 2.02 2.48
N THR A 36 8.78 0.88 2.13
CA THR A 36 8.09 0.71 0.86
C THR A 36 6.77 -0.04 1.02
N TRP A 37 5.80 0.29 0.18
CA TRP A 37 4.51 -0.40 0.07
C TRP A 37 4.46 -1.33 -1.14
N PRO A 38 3.70 -2.44 -1.06
CA PRO A 38 3.43 -3.27 -2.22
C PRO A 38 2.66 -2.46 -3.27
N PHE A 39 3.08 -2.57 -4.52
CA PHE A 39 2.48 -1.89 -5.66
C PHE A 39 2.18 -2.88 -6.77
N LYS A 40 0.93 -2.88 -7.21
CA LYS A 40 0.47 -3.73 -8.31
C LYS A 40 0.76 -3.04 -9.64
N GLN A 41 1.66 -3.62 -10.42
CA GLN A 41 2.01 -3.10 -11.73
C GLN A 41 1.04 -3.66 -12.78
N ILE A 42 0.30 -2.78 -13.45
CA ILE A 42 -0.72 -3.17 -14.44
C ILE A 42 -0.24 -2.92 -15.86
N LEU A 43 0.31 -1.74 -16.13
CA LEU A 43 0.63 -1.30 -17.50
C LEU A 43 1.69 -2.15 -18.18
N LEU A 44 2.81 -2.43 -17.49
CA LEU A 44 3.92 -3.17 -18.09
C LEU A 44 3.54 -4.63 -18.44
N PRO A 45 2.88 -5.40 -17.55
CA PRO A 45 2.35 -6.71 -17.89
C PRO A 45 1.35 -6.70 -19.06
N LEU A 46 0.49 -5.69 -19.15
CA LEU A 46 -0.46 -5.55 -20.27
C LEU A 46 0.27 -5.32 -21.59
N LEU A 47 1.32 -4.48 -21.61
CA LEU A 47 2.11 -4.22 -22.82
C LEU A 47 2.87 -5.46 -23.31
N TYR A 48 3.25 -6.35 -22.40
CA TYR A 48 3.93 -7.60 -22.75
C TYR A 48 2.99 -8.76 -23.05
N GLN A 49 1.68 -8.60 -22.83
CA GLN A 49 0.70 -9.62 -23.13
C GLN A 49 0.56 -9.73 -24.66
N ARG A 50 1.05 -10.84 -25.23
CA ARG A 50 1.03 -11.09 -26.67
C ARG A 50 -0.27 -11.70 -27.18
N ASP A 51 -1.03 -12.35 -26.30
CA ASP A 51 -2.26 -13.07 -26.65
C ASP A 51 -3.43 -12.62 -25.76
N SER A 52 -4.65 -12.60 -26.32
CA SER A 52 -5.92 -12.31 -25.61
C SER A 52 -6.36 -13.44 -24.66
N GLY A 53 -5.40 -14.21 -24.13
CA GLY A 53 -5.64 -15.36 -23.26
C GLY A 53 -6.64 -15.00 -22.17
N GLY A 54 -7.83 -15.60 -22.25
CA GLY A 54 -9.02 -15.30 -21.44
C GLY A 54 -8.88 -15.69 -19.97
N GLY A 55 -7.86 -15.18 -19.30
CA GLY A 55 -7.60 -15.29 -17.87
C GLY A 55 -7.71 -13.93 -17.16
N SER A 56 -7.42 -13.92 -15.86
CA SER A 56 -7.38 -12.72 -15.03
C SER A 56 -6.37 -11.69 -15.57
N MET A 57 -6.70 -10.40 -15.38
CA MET A 57 -5.88 -9.27 -15.86
C MET A 57 -4.39 -9.43 -15.50
N PRO A 58 -3.45 -9.37 -16.46
CA PRO A 58 -2.02 -9.51 -16.17
C PRO A 58 -1.58 -8.42 -15.21
N SER A 59 -0.85 -8.83 -14.19
CA SER A 59 -0.29 -7.89 -13.22
C SER A 59 1.02 -8.42 -12.64
N GLY A 60 1.89 -7.48 -12.28
CA GLY A 60 3.14 -7.73 -11.57
C GLY A 60 3.07 -7.18 -10.16
N LEU A 61 3.99 -7.64 -9.32
CA LEU A 61 4.20 -7.11 -7.98
C LEU A 61 5.55 -6.40 -7.91
N THR A 62 5.53 -5.15 -7.49
CA THR A 62 6.71 -4.36 -7.18
C THR A 62 6.44 -3.57 -5.90
N THR A 63 7.28 -2.59 -5.60
CA THR A 63 7.12 -1.72 -4.43
C THR A 63 7.30 -0.26 -4.80
N VAL A 64 6.62 0.63 -4.06
CA VAL A 64 6.79 2.09 -4.15
C VAL A 64 7.23 2.64 -2.78
N PRO A 65 7.92 3.79 -2.73
CA PRO A 65 8.24 4.45 -1.47
C PRO A 65 6.98 4.69 -0.63
N ASN A 66 7.04 4.40 0.66
CA ASN A 66 5.94 4.65 1.57
C ASN A 66 5.87 6.16 1.87
N PRO A 67 4.82 6.88 1.44
CA PRO A 67 4.72 8.31 1.72
C PRO A 67 4.58 8.62 3.21
N MET A 68 4.05 7.69 4.01
CA MET A 68 3.83 7.91 5.44
C MET A 68 5.13 7.96 6.25
N VAL A 69 6.26 7.51 5.68
CA VAL A 69 7.58 7.64 6.31
C VAL A 69 8.14 9.05 6.10
N THR A 70 7.85 9.68 4.97
CA THR A 70 8.47 10.94 4.54
C THR A 70 7.80 12.19 5.08
N TYR A 71 6.46 12.19 5.19
CA TYR A 71 5.70 13.38 5.62
C TYR A 71 5.41 13.33 7.10
N ASP A 72 5.52 14.45 7.81
CA ASP A 72 5.13 14.58 9.22
C ASP A 72 3.66 14.92 9.41
#